data_AF-A0ABD5PKC6-F1
#
_entry.id   AF-A0ABD5PKC6-F1
#
_cell.length_a   1.000
_cell.length_b   1.000
_cell.length_c   1.000
_cell.angle_alpha   90.00
_cell.angle_beta   90.00
_cell.angle_gamma   90.00
#
_symmetry.space_group_name_H-M   'P 1'
#
loop_
_entity.id
_entity.type
_entity.pdbx_description
1 polymer ?
#
loop_
_entity_poly.entity_id
_entity_poly.type
_entity_poly.pdbx_seq_one_letter_code
_entity_poly.pdbx_strand_id
1 'polypeptide(L)'
;MPTDQHPIPREALPPGWGPAELRDGYVSYRHSTLPLELIADCTRPDRSHPSLGLGRCWELKHRYALADRSITETIGRVSTRRAAVNGLLECMNRIHEVVDEPADRIEIQDVLHRVSLADVVPDCSPSQ
;
A
#
# COMPACT_ATOMS: atom_id res chain seq x y z
N MET A 1 20.53 17.42 6.66
CA MET A 1 19.85 16.23 7.21
C MET A 1 18.52 16.12 6.49
N PRO A 2 18.32 15.16 5.57
CA PRO A 2 16.99 14.96 5.02
C PRO A 2 16.12 14.48 6.17
N THR A 3 15.12 15.27 6.55
CA THR A 3 14.15 14.90 7.56
C THR A 3 13.49 13.61 7.07
N ASP A 4 13.61 12.53 7.84
CA ASP A 4 12.95 11.23 7.61
C ASP A 4 11.43 11.35 7.85
N GLN A 5 10.84 12.42 7.31
CA GLN A 5 9.44 12.73 7.44
C GLN A 5 8.69 11.83 6.47
N HIS A 6 7.85 10.98 7.05
CA HIS A 6 6.93 10.16 6.28
C HIS A 6 6.06 11.07 5.40
N PRO A 7 5.79 10.66 4.15
CA PRO A 7 5.09 11.49 3.20
C PRO A 7 3.62 11.73 3.58
N ILE A 8 3.04 10.89 4.44
CA ILE A 8 1.73 11.12 5.05
C ILE A 8 1.96 11.55 6.52
N PRO A 9 1.50 12.74 6.92
CA PRO A 9 1.56 13.13 8.32
C PRO A 9 0.66 12.22 9.16
N ARG A 10 1.07 11.92 10.39
CA ARG A 10 0.31 11.04 11.31
C ARG A 10 -1.13 11.52 11.55
N GLU A 11 -1.34 12.83 11.45
CA GLU A 11 -2.61 13.52 11.62
C GLU A 11 -3.63 13.18 10.52
N ALA A 12 -3.13 12.81 9.33
CA ALA A 12 -3.95 12.45 8.17
C ALA A 12 -4.16 10.93 8.04
N LEU A 13 -3.53 10.13 8.91
CA LEU A 13 -3.72 8.69 8.92
C LEU A 13 -5.05 8.35 9.61
N PRO A 14 -5.83 7.40 9.05
CA PRO A 14 -6.98 6.87 9.78
C PRO A 14 -6.52 6.18 11.07
N PRO A 15 -7.41 6.11 12.09
CA PRO A 15 -7.06 5.55 13.39
C PRO A 15 -6.60 4.09 13.25
N GLY A 16 -5.64 3.70 14.10
CA GLY A 16 -5.02 2.38 14.06
C GLY A 16 -3.83 2.27 13.11
N TRP A 17 -3.68 3.17 12.13
CA TRP A 17 -2.54 3.18 11.22
C TRP A 17 -1.35 3.99 11.75
N GLY A 18 -0.15 3.53 11.46
CA GLY A 18 1.08 4.22 11.80
C GLY A 18 2.21 3.95 10.82
N PRO A 19 3.19 4.88 10.72
CA PRO A 19 4.39 4.66 9.93
C PRO A 19 5.16 3.43 10.44
N ALA A 20 5.64 2.60 9.53
CA ALA A 20 6.44 1.42 9.85
C ALA A 20 7.88 1.57 9.33
N GLU A 21 8.05 1.90 8.06
CA GLU A 21 9.37 2.09 7.45
C GLU A 21 9.35 3.14 6.34
N LEU A 22 10.41 3.95 6.29
CA LEU A 22 10.66 4.91 5.23
C LEU A 22 12.11 4.77 4.75
N ARG A 23 12.29 4.54 3.44
CA ARG A 23 13.60 4.53 2.77
C ARG A 23 13.49 5.17 1.40
N ASP A 24 14.63 5.45 0.76
CA ASP A 24 14.63 5.90 -0.63
C ASP A 24 13.99 4.84 -1.52
N GLY A 25 12.81 5.13 -2.07
CA GLY A 25 12.06 4.17 -2.86
C GLY A 25 11.20 3.17 -2.06
N TYR A 26 11.04 3.31 -0.75
CA TYR A 26 10.19 2.40 0.03
C TYR A 26 9.43 3.17 1.12
N VAL A 27 8.13 2.94 1.22
CA VAL A 27 7.28 3.53 2.26
C VAL A 27 6.32 2.47 2.75
N SER A 28 6.25 2.22 4.06
CA SER A 28 5.24 1.33 4.63
C SER A 28 4.54 1.88 5.86
N TYR A 29 3.28 1.47 6.00
CA TYR A 29 2.40 1.78 7.12
C TYR A 29 1.79 0.49 7.64
N ARG A 30 1.79 0.33 8.97
CA ARG A 30 1.23 -0.85 9.63
C ARG A 30 -0.01 -0.49 10.41
N HIS A 31 -0.95 -1.43 10.47
CA HIS A 31 -2.07 -1.35 11.37
C HIS A 31 -1.65 -1.84 12.77
N SER A 32 -2.13 -1.18 13.82
CA SER A 32 -1.72 -1.47 15.20
C SER A 32 -2.45 -2.67 15.80
N THR A 33 -3.66 -2.96 15.32
CA THR A 33 -4.50 -4.05 15.84
C THR A 33 -4.63 -5.23 14.88
N LEU A 34 -4.35 -5.02 13.59
CA LEU A 34 -4.39 -6.07 12.56
C LEU A 34 -2.95 -6.37 12.15
N PRO A 35 -2.57 -7.65 11.93
CA PRO A 35 -1.28 -8.00 11.37
C PRO A 35 -1.28 -7.71 9.86
N LEU A 36 -1.49 -6.45 9.50
CA LEU A 36 -1.61 -5.91 8.15
C LEU A 36 -0.68 -4.72 7.99
N GLU A 37 0.01 -4.68 6.86
CA GLU A 37 0.92 -3.62 6.46
C GLU A 37 0.69 -3.28 5.00
N LEU A 38 0.69 -1.99 4.68
CA LEU A 38 0.61 -1.47 3.33
C LEU A 38 1.95 -0.87 2.95
N ILE A 39 2.41 -1.20 1.75
CA ILE A 39 3.77 -0.95 1.29
C ILE A 39 3.70 -0.30 -0.10
N ALA A 40 4.42 0.80 -0.30
CA ALA A 40 4.76 1.35 -1.59
C ALA A 40 6.24 1.13 -1.86
N ASP A 41 6.54 0.28 -2.83
CA ASP A 41 7.88 -0.17 -3.17
C ASP A 41 8.24 0.30 -4.58
N CYS A 42 9.27 1.13 -4.70
CA CYS A 42 9.78 1.64 -5.96
C CYS A 42 10.68 0.59 -6.58
N THR A 43 10.12 -0.16 -7.52
CA THR A 43 10.89 -1.15 -8.25
C THR A 43 11.73 -0.45 -9.32
N ARG A 44 13.03 -0.76 -9.32
CA ARG A 44 13.90 -0.41 -10.45
C ARG A 44 13.44 -1.20 -11.67
N PRO A 45 13.55 -0.64 -12.88
CA PRO A 45 13.16 -1.31 -14.11
C PRO A 45 14.15 -2.42 -14.46
N ASP A 46 14.10 -3.53 -13.74
CA ASP A 46 14.73 -4.79 -14.18
C ASP A 46 13.72 -5.64 -14.98
N ARG A 47 12.42 -5.34 -14.83
CA ARG A 47 11.30 -5.98 -15.56
C ARG A 47 10.51 -5.05 -16.47
N SER A 48 10.84 -3.76 -16.51
CA SER A 48 10.24 -2.81 -17.46
C SER A 48 11.16 -2.77 -18.68
N HIS A 49 10.67 -3.24 -19.82
CA HIS A 49 11.43 -3.33 -21.07
C HIS A 49 12.33 -2.10 -21.30
N PRO A 50 13.63 -2.29 -21.60
CA PRO A 50 14.59 -1.19 -21.78
C PRO A 50 14.24 -0.25 -22.94
N SER A 51 13.29 -0.62 -23.79
CA SER A 51 12.87 0.13 -24.98
C SER A 51 11.85 1.25 -24.73
N LEU A 52 11.26 1.37 -23.53
CA LEU A 52 10.20 2.37 -23.27
C LEU A 52 10.56 3.48 -22.28
N GLY A 53 11.76 3.47 -21.69
CA GLY A 53 12.24 4.60 -20.89
C GLY A 53 11.36 4.98 -19.70
N LEU A 54 10.45 4.11 -19.25
CA LEU A 54 9.62 4.34 -18.07
C LEU A 54 10.49 4.15 -16.82
N GLY A 55 11.19 5.23 -16.48
CA GLY A 55 12.08 5.30 -15.34
C GLY A 55 11.29 5.19 -14.04
N ARG A 56 11.28 3.97 -13.47
CA ARG A 56 10.77 3.62 -12.14
C ARG A 56 9.24 3.56 -12.04
N CYS A 57 8.73 2.45 -11.53
CA CYS A 57 7.35 2.32 -11.09
C CYS A 57 7.30 2.05 -9.58
N TRP A 58 6.17 2.38 -8.98
CA TRP A 58 5.87 2.13 -7.58
C TRP A 58 4.80 1.05 -7.53
N GLU A 59 5.12 -0.07 -6.90
CA GLU A 59 4.18 -1.13 -6.64
C GLU A 59 3.54 -0.89 -5.26
N LEU A 60 2.22 -0.82 -5.23
CA LEU A 60 1.47 -0.86 -3.98
C LEU A 60 1.24 -2.31 -3.63
N LYS A 61 1.53 -2.69 -2.39
CA LYS A 61 1.44 -4.05 -1.88
C LYS A 61 0.77 -4.04 -0.52
N HIS A 62 0.07 -5.10 -0.19
CA HIS A 62 -0.29 -5.40 1.19
C HIS A 62 0.43 -6.65 1.67
N ARG A 63 0.84 -6.62 2.93
CA ARG A 63 1.46 -7.74 3.63
C ARG A 63 0.64 -8.08 4.87
N TYR A 64 0.29 -9.33 5.03
CA TYR A 64 -0.40 -9.81 6.23
C TYR A 64 0.14 -11.15 6.70
N ALA A 65 0.01 -11.40 8.00
CA ALA A 65 0.34 -12.70 8.57
C ALA A 65 -0.91 -13.59 8.59
N LEU A 66 -0.79 -14.78 8.00
CA LEU A 66 -1.80 -15.83 8.06
C LEU A 66 -1.17 -17.08 8.70
N ALA A 67 -1.61 -17.39 9.92
CA ALA A 67 -0.99 -18.40 10.77
C ALA A 67 0.53 -18.18 10.93
N ASP A 68 1.34 -19.05 10.33
CA ASP A 68 2.81 -19.02 10.40
C ASP A 68 3.48 -18.42 9.15
N ARG A 69 2.69 -17.84 8.23
CA ARG A 69 3.18 -17.34 6.94
C ARG A 69 2.90 -15.86 6.76
N SER A 70 3.89 -15.12 6.25
CA SER A 70 3.68 -13.78 5.73
C SER A 70 3.30 -13.85 4.26
N ILE A 71 2.09 -13.40 3.94
CA ILE A 71 1.61 -13.28 2.56
C ILE A 71 1.82 -11.83 2.13
N THR A 72 2.37 -11.62 0.94
CA THR A 72 2.53 -10.28 0.34
C THR A 72 1.96 -10.32 -1.07
N GLU A 73 1.02 -9.43 -1.37
CA GLU A 73 0.33 -9.37 -2.65
C GLU A 73 0.38 -7.95 -3.20
N THR A 74 0.48 -7.84 -4.52
CA THR A 74 0.51 -6.56 -5.22
C THR A 74 -0.92 -6.09 -5.46
N ILE A 75 -1.22 -4.88 -4.99
CA ILE A 75 -2.47 -4.17 -5.21
C ILE A 75 -2.52 -3.60 -6.63
N GLY A 76 -1.44 -2.91 -7.02
CA GLY A 76 -1.36 -2.22 -8.29
C GLY A 76 -0.04 -1.50 -8.48
N ARG A 77 0.12 -0.82 -9.63
CA ARG A 77 1.34 -0.10 -9.99
C ARG A 77 1.03 1.31 -10.42
N VAL A 78 1.87 2.26 -9.99
CA VAL A 78 1.78 3.67 -10.37
C VAL A 78 3.13 4.23 -10.74
N SER A 79 3.14 5.28 -11.56
CA SER A 79 4.38 5.85 -12.11
C SER A 79 5.05 6.88 -11.19
N THR A 80 4.40 7.30 -10.09
CA THR A 80 4.93 8.37 -9.22
C THR A 80 4.80 8.03 -7.73
N ARG A 81 5.76 8.52 -6.92
CA ARG A 81 5.73 8.39 -5.46
C ARG A 81 4.46 9.00 -4.86
N ARG A 82 4.01 10.15 -5.37
CA ARG A 82 2.80 10.82 -4.90
C ARG A 82 1.55 9.98 -5.14
N ALA A 83 1.42 9.38 -6.33
CA ALA A 83 0.32 8.45 -6.62
C ALA A 83 0.38 7.22 -5.70
N ALA A 84 1.57 6.71 -5.40
CA ALA A 84 1.72 5.58 -4.50
C ALA A 84 1.29 5.91 -3.08
N VAL A 85 1.71 7.07 -2.57
CA VAL A 85 1.34 7.56 -1.25
C VAL A 85 -0.17 7.82 -1.14
N ASN A 86 -0.78 8.44 -2.16
CA ASN A 86 -2.23 8.65 -2.19
C ASN A 86 -2.98 7.32 -2.24
N GLY A 87 -2.53 6.37 -3.06
CA GLY A 87 -3.13 5.04 -3.12
C GLY A 87 -3.03 4.29 -1.79
N LEU A 88 -1.89 4.36 -1.09
CA LEU A 88 -1.77 3.83 0.28
C LEU A 88 -2.77 4.48 1.23
N LEU A 89 -2.91 5.81 1.19
CA LEU A 89 -3.86 6.52 2.06
C LEU A 89 -5.30 6.11 1.79
N GLU A 90 -5.69 6.01 0.52
CA GLU A 90 -7.04 5.56 0.16
C GLU A 90 -7.29 4.11 0.58
N CYS A 91 -6.29 3.23 0.41
CA CYS A 91 -6.34 1.85 0.92
C CYS A 91 -6.56 1.83 2.44
N MET A 92 -5.83 2.64 3.20
CA MET A 92 -5.97 2.75 4.66
C MET A 92 -7.37 3.22 5.07
N ASN A 93 -7.93 4.21 4.36
CA ASN A 93 -9.27 4.71 4.62
C ASN A 93 -10.34 3.65 4.34
N ARG A 94 -10.29 2.98 3.18
CA ARG A 94 -11.28 1.92 2.87
C ARG A 94 -11.20 0.75 3.85
N ILE A 95 -9.99 0.34 4.27
CA ILE A 95 -9.84 -0.68 5.30
C ILE A 95 -10.43 -0.21 6.63
N HIS A 96 -10.21 1.05 7.01
CA HIS A 96 -10.80 1.61 8.22
C HIS A 96 -12.33 1.62 8.16
N GLU A 97 -12.94 2.04 7.04
CA GLU A 97 -14.38 2.04 6.85
C GLU A 97 -15.01 0.64 6.97
N VAL A 98 -14.31 -0.41 6.52
CA VAL A 98 -14.77 -1.80 6.63
C VAL A 98 -14.56 -2.39 8.03
N VAL A 99 -13.57 -1.88 8.78
CA VAL A 99 -13.21 -2.36 10.13
C VAL A 99 -13.95 -1.59 11.24
N ASP A 100 -14.75 -0.56 10.92
CA ASP A 100 -15.43 0.32 11.88
C ASP A 100 -16.47 -0.37 12.79
N GLU A 101 -16.75 -1.67 12.60
CA GLU A 101 -17.43 -2.47 13.61
C GLU A 101 -16.40 -3.15 14.55
N PRO A 102 -16.26 -2.70 15.81
CA PRO A 102 -15.23 -3.17 16.74
C PRO A 102 -15.43 -4.61 17.27
N ALA A 103 -16.30 -5.41 16.64
CA ALA A 103 -16.83 -6.64 17.22
C ALA A 103 -16.23 -7.94 16.65
N ASP A 104 -15.70 -7.94 15.44
CA ASP A 104 -15.28 -9.21 14.82
C ASP A 104 -13.80 -9.24 14.46
N ARG A 105 -13.16 -10.34 14.83
CA ARG A 105 -11.93 -10.81 14.19
C ARG A 105 -12.28 -11.18 12.75
N ILE A 106 -12.55 -10.18 11.92
CA ILE A 106 -12.78 -10.38 10.50
C ILE A 106 -11.46 -10.89 9.93
N GLU A 107 -11.51 -12.01 9.20
CA GLU A 107 -10.35 -12.54 8.50
C GLU A 107 -9.82 -11.45 7.56
N ILE A 108 -8.55 -11.07 7.71
CA ILE A 108 -7.92 -10.03 6.88
C ILE A 108 -8.15 -10.27 5.39
N GLN A 109 -8.23 -11.53 4.98
CA GLN A 109 -8.55 -11.92 3.60
C GLN A 109 -9.94 -11.44 3.15
N ASP A 110 -10.97 -11.50 4.00
CA ASP A 110 -12.32 -11.01 3.69
C ASP A 110 -12.34 -9.48 3.59
N VAL A 111 -11.61 -8.77 4.48
CA VAL A 111 -11.45 -7.30 4.39
C VAL A 111 -10.77 -6.92 3.08
N LEU A 112 -9.65 -7.57 2.73
CA LEU A 112 -8.90 -7.29 1.51
C LEU A 112 -9.72 -7.62 0.25
N HIS A 113 -10.52 -8.69 0.29
CA HIS A 113 -11.43 -9.07 -0.80
C HIS A 113 -12.57 -8.05 -0.99
N ARG A 114 -13.13 -7.52 0.10
CA ARG A 114 -14.23 -6.53 0.06
C ARG A 114 -13.78 -5.15 -0.40
N VAL A 115 -12.56 -4.74 -0.05
CA VAL A 115 -12.07 -3.38 -0.32
C VAL A 115 -11.69 -3.18 -1.79
N SER A 116 -11.52 -4.26 -2.58
CA SER A 116 -11.09 -4.23 -3.98
C SER A 116 -9.99 -3.19 -4.21
N LEU A 117 -8.87 -3.36 -3.50
CA LEU A 117 -7.77 -2.39 -3.48
C LEU A 117 -7.20 -2.10 -4.88
N ALA A 118 -7.37 -3.02 -5.83
CA ALA A 118 -6.98 -2.82 -7.23
C ALA A 118 -7.73 -1.67 -7.92
N ASP A 119 -8.96 -1.37 -7.51
CA ASP A 119 -9.80 -0.30 -8.08
C ASP A 119 -9.30 1.11 -7.68
N VAL A 120 -8.55 1.20 -6.58
CA VAL A 120 -7.91 2.43 -6.08
C VAL A 120 -6.76 2.88 -6.97
N VAL A 121 -6.14 1.93 -7.67
CA VAL A 121 -4.94 2.20 -8.45
C VAL A 121 -5.36 2.41 -9.90
N PRO A 122 -5.17 3.61 -10.48
CA PRO A 122 -5.48 3.82 -11.89
C PRO A 122 -4.68 2.82 -12.71
N ASP A 123 -5.39 1.95 -13.43
CA ASP A 123 -4.80 0.89 -14.20
C ASP A 123 -3.88 1.52 -15.24
N CYS A 124 -2.57 1.28 -15.13
CA CYS A 124 -1.61 1.70 -16.13
C CYS A 124 -1.64 0.70 -17.31
N SER A 125 -2.82 0.27 -17.74
CA SER A 125 -3.01 -0.46 -18.98
C SER A 125 -2.63 0.48 -20.11
N PRO A 126 -1.58 0.18 -20.91
CA PRO A 126 -1.45 0.83 -22.19
C PRO A 126 -2.70 0.44 -22.97
N SER A 127 -3.55 1.42 -23.28
CA SER A 127 -4.66 1.25 -24.21
C SER A 127 -4.10 0.65 -25.49
N GLN A 128 -4.57 -0.55 -25.85
CA GLN A 128 -4.17 -1.25 -27.06
C GLN A 128 -4.76 -0.57 -28.30
#